data_AF-A0A2Z5ZTD4-F1
#
_entry.id   AF-A0A2Z5ZTD4-F1
#
_cell.length_a   1.000
_cell.length_b   1.000
_cell.length_c   1.000
_cell.angle_alpha   90.00
_cell.angle_beta   90.00
_cell.angle_gamma   90.00
#
_symmetry.space_group_name_H-M   'P 1'
#
loop_
_entity.id
_entity.type
_entity.pdbx_description
1 polymer ?
#
loop_
_entity_poly.entity_id
_entity_poly.type
_entity_poly.pdbx_seq_one_letter_code
_entity_poly.pdbx_strand_id
1 'polypeptide(L)' 'VVHLWVEGVWELIMTVFAFNMVNRRRREHPNKAAVLWALGTGVMAFLG' A
#
# COMPACT_ATOMS: atom_id res chain seq x y z
N VAL A 1 -22.97 -10.23 -6.87
CA VAL A 1 -22.65 -8.85 -7.32
C VAL A 1 -22.15 -7.97 -6.19
N VAL A 2 -22.89 -7.84 -5.07
CA VAL A 2 -22.45 -7.04 -3.89
C VAL A 2 -21.18 -7.61 -3.25
N HIS A 3 -21.07 -8.94 -3.14
CA HIS A 3 -19.89 -9.62 -2.61
C HIS A 3 -18.61 -9.28 -3.41
N LEU A 4 -18.65 -9.36 -4.75
CA LEU A 4 -17.50 -9.04 -5.62
C LEU A 4 -17.07 -7.57 -5.53
N TRP A 5 -18.01 -6.67 -5.24
CA TRP A 5 -17.71 -5.25 -4.98
C TRP A 5 -17.07 -5.02 -3.62
N VAL A 6 -17.48 -5.78 -2.60
CA VAL A 6 -16.91 -5.72 -1.25
C VAL A 6 -15.45 -6.19 -1.24
N GLU A 7 -15.13 -7.27 -1.95
CA GLU A 7 -13.75 -7.76 -2.04
C GLU A 7 -12.82 -6.65 -2.54
N GLY A 8 -13.05 -6.10 -3.74
CA GLY A 8 -12.15 -5.09 -4.34
C GLY A 8 -12.06 -3.76 -3.58
N VAL A 9 -13.12 -3.35 -2.87
CA VAL A 9 -13.07 -2.14 -2.04
C VAL A 9 -12.16 -2.35 -0.83
N TRP A 10 -12.14 -3.54 -0.24
CA TRP A 10 -11.32 -3.79 0.94
C TRP A 10 -9.83 -3.88 0.61
N GLU A 11 -9.49 -4.37 -0.58
CA GLU A 11 -8.13 -4.32 -1.10
C GLU A 11 -7.68 -2.86 -1.19
N LEU A 12 -8.46 -1.99 -1.85
CA LEU A 12 -8.08 -0.58 -2.04
C LEU A 12 -7.90 0.16 -0.71
N ILE A 13 -8.66 -0.20 0.32
CA ILE A 13 -8.51 0.40 1.65
C ILE A 13 -7.21 -0.04 2.33
N MET A 14 -6.87 -1.33 2.30
CA MET A 14 -5.59 -1.85 2.82
C MET A 14 -4.39 -1.24 2.08
N THR A 15 -4.56 -1.13 0.77
CA THR A 15 -3.92 -0.20 -0.17
C THR A 15 -3.38 1.08 0.44
N VAL A 16 -4.32 2.00 0.50
CA VAL A 16 -4.16 3.39 0.92
C VAL A 16 -3.70 3.48 2.37
N PHE A 17 -4.11 2.53 3.23
CA PHE A 17 -3.67 2.47 4.62
C PHE A 17 -2.17 2.18 4.74
N ALA A 18 -1.65 1.21 3.99
CA ALA A 18 -0.23 0.90 3.94
C ALA A 18 0.59 2.09 3.42
N PHE A 19 0.12 2.76 2.36
CA PHE A 19 0.73 3.99 1.84
C PHE A 19 0.72 5.12 2.87
N ASN A 20 -0.40 5.35 3.57
CA ASN A 20 -0.47 6.37 4.62
C ASN A 20 0.49 6.10 5.78
N MET A 21 0.64 4.83 6.16
CA MET A 21 1.58 4.42 7.21
C MET A 21 3.03 4.67 6.77
N VAL A 22 3.34 4.52 5.48
CA VAL A 22 4.65 4.84 4.89
C VAL A 22 4.87 6.35 4.69
N ASN A 23 3.82 7.13 4.45
CA ASN A 23 3.95 8.58 4.29
C ASN A 23 4.07 9.30 5.64
N ARG A 24 3.41 8.80 6.69
CA ARG A 24 3.45 9.35 8.06
C ARG A 24 4.54 8.73 8.94
N ARG A 25 5.56 8.08 8.35
CA ARG A 25 6.64 7.45 9.12
C ARG A 25 7.36 8.53 9.93
N ARG A 26 7.39 8.38 11.24
CA ARG A 26 8.06 9.31 12.18
C ARG A 26 9.57 9.08 12.31
N ARG A 27 10.09 8.00 11.72
CA ARG A 27 11.50 7.60 11.75
C ARG A 27 11.98 7.48 10.31
N GLU A 28 13.00 8.26 9.96
CA GLU A 28 13.64 8.19 8.66
C GLU A 28 14.54 6.96 8.63
N HIS A 29 14.22 6.00 7.76
CA HIS A 29 15.10 4.87 7.53
C HIS A 29 16.30 5.35 6.68
N PRO A 30 17.55 5.02 7.06
CA PRO A 30 18.73 5.42 6.31
C PRO A 30 18.73 4.86 4.87
N ASN A 31 17.97 3.80 4.61
CA ASN A 31 17.80 3.21 3.29
C ASN A 31 16.48 3.64 2.63
N LYS A 32 16.50 4.78 1.94
CA LYS A 32 15.36 5.30 1.17
C LYS A 32 14.96 4.40 -0.01
N ALA A 33 15.92 3.66 -0.58
CA ALA A 33 15.66 2.73 -1.67
C ALA A 33 14.78 1.55 -1.20
N ALA A 34 14.98 1.06 0.03
CA ALA A 34 14.12 0.03 0.61
C ALA A 34 12.67 0.52 0.82
N VAL A 35 12.49 1.79 1.19
CA VAL A 35 11.14 2.40 1.32
C VAL A 35 10.47 2.53 -0.05
N LEU A 36 11.21 2.98 -1.07
CA LEU A 36 10.71 3.07 -2.44
C LEU A 36 10.35 1.69 -3.01
N TRP A 37 11.14 0.67 -2.71
CA TRP A 37 10.90 -0.71 -3.12
C TRP A 37 9.66 -1.33 -2.44
N ALA A 38 9.46 -1.05 -1.15
CA ALA A 38 8.24 -1.46 -0.44
C ALA A 38 6.98 -0.76 -0.98
N LEU A 39 7.09 0.53 -1.34
CA LEU A 39 6.01 1.26 -2.00
C LEU A 39 5.71 0.68 -3.39
N GLY A 40 6.74 0.39 -4.19
CA GLY A 40 6.59 -0.23 -5.51
C GLY A 40 5.92 -1.60 -5.46
N THR A 41 6.28 -2.44 -4.48
CA THR A 41 5.63 -3.75 -4.25
C THR A 41 4.15 -3.57 -3.87
N GLY A 42 3.83 -2.58 -3.03
CA GLY A 42 2.44 -2.26 -2.68
C GLY A 42 1.60 -1.79 -3.87
N VAL A 43 2.19 -1.05 -4.82
CA VAL A 43 1.51 -0.68 -6.08
C VAL A 43 1.32 -1.89 -6.99
N MET A 44 2.36 -2.73 -7.16
CA MET A 44 2.30 -3.90 -8.04
C MET A 44 1.29 -4.95 -7.56
N ALA A 45 1.13 -5.12 -6.24
CA ALA A 45 0.12 -6.00 -5.67
C ALA A 45 -1.34 -5.57 -5.99
N PHE A 46 -1.55 -4.33 -6.45
CA PHE A 46 -2.85 -3.79 -6.85
C PHE A 46 -3.09 -3.79 -8.36
N LEU A 47 -2.02 -3.91 -9.15
CA LEU A 47 -2.06 -3.85 -10.62
C LEU A 47 -1.85 -5.22 -11.29
N GLY A 48 -1.64 -6.27 -10.51
CA GLY A 48 -1.47 -7.66 -10.96
C GLY A 48 -2.79 -8.36 -11.22
#